data_AF-A0A356MQV0-F1
#
_entry.id   AF-A0A356MQV0-F1
#
_cell.length_a   1.000
_cell.length_b   1.000
_cell.length_c   1.000
_cell.angle_alpha   90.00
_cell.angle_beta   90.00
_cell.angle_gamma   90.00
#
_symmetry.space_group_name_H-M   'P 1'
#
loop_
_entity.id
_entity.type
_entity.pdbx_description
1 polymer ?
#
loop_
_entity_poly.entity_id
_entity_poly.type
_entity_poly.pdbx_seq_one_letter_code
_entity_poly.pdbx_strand_id
1 'polypeptide(L)'
;MYEELLQRYYAKAYQEVLLFADEVINAQPNNNFVCKYRLLRAQSIGGLSGRTGGDRRAYFEALQLVVGECPDTEEATFAQDLLTALNGPVRNMGGAEETEEVEEEVVVWESKPYLTHYFGMLVPVGRGNVEELRATIADFNSEYFASNELRVTANLINRNFQIVLVKDFKRQDYSLDYYEVFTTNTNQLGTINTSGYAVFTISTENYIELFKNKETDSYQRWFEKVYLEGRE
;
A
#
# COMPACT_ATOMS: atom_id res chain seq x y z
N MET A 1 -10.35 -24.11 15.91
CA MET A 1 -9.36 -23.39 16.76
C MET A 1 -8.47 -22.50 15.91
N TYR A 2 -7.72 -23.02 14.92
CA TYR A 2 -6.94 -22.17 13.99
C TYR A 2 -7.81 -21.22 13.16
N GLU A 3 -8.91 -21.70 12.59
CA GLU A 3 -9.81 -20.88 11.77
C GLU A 3 -10.42 -19.70 12.55
N GLU A 4 -10.76 -19.91 13.82
CA GLU A 4 -11.26 -18.85 14.70
C GLU A 4 -10.18 -17.79 14.94
N LEU A 5 -8.94 -18.24 15.16
CA LEU A 5 -7.80 -17.34 15.31
C LEU A 5 -7.52 -16.55 14.02
N LEU A 6 -7.68 -17.19 12.86
CA LEU A 6 -7.56 -16.55 11.56
C LEU A 6 -8.68 -15.51 11.34
N GLN A 7 -9.91 -15.78 11.78
CA GLN A 7 -10.99 -14.79 11.77
C GLN A 7 -10.66 -13.59 12.68
N ARG A 8 -10.10 -13.81 13.87
CA ARG A 8 -9.63 -12.74 14.76
C ARG A 8 -8.50 -11.93 14.13
N TYR A 9 -7.60 -12.58 13.40
CA TYR A 9 -6.57 -11.90 12.61
C TYR A 9 -7.18 -10.99 11.54
N TYR A 10 -8.17 -11.47 10.77
CA TYR A 10 -8.88 -10.65 9.80
C TYR A 10 -9.71 -9.53 10.43
N ALA A 11 -10.22 -9.75 11.64
CA ALA A 11 -10.86 -8.72 12.47
C ALA A 11 -9.85 -7.74 13.11
N LYS A 12 -8.55 -7.89 12.80
CA LYS A 12 -7.45 -7.05 13.28
C LYS A 12 -7.23 -7.14 14.79
N ALA A 13 -7.62 -8.23 15.45
CA ALA A 13 -7.33 -8.49 16.87
C ALA A 13 -5.90 -9.01 17.08
N TYR A 14 -4.88 -8.34 16.53
CA TYR A 14 -3.51 -8.86 16.43
C TYR A 14 -2.86 -9.17 17.78
N GLN A 15 -3.19 -8.42 18.83
CA GLN A 15 -2.64 -8.69 20.17
C GLN A 15 -3.21 -9.97 20.78
N GLU A 16 -4.50 -10.23 20.59
CA GLU A 16 -5.12 -11.50 20.99
C GLU A 16 -4.56 -12.67 20.16
N VAL A 17 -4.39 -12.45 18.85
CA VAL A 17 -3.86 -13.47 17.94
C VAL A 17 -2.43 -13.83 18.30
N LEU A 18 -1.59 -12.84 18.59
CA LEU A 18 -0.22 -13.03 19.03
C LEU A 18 -0.15 -13.87 20.30
N LEU A 19 -0.89 -13.48 21.36
CA LEU A 19 -0.89 -14.17 22.65
C LEU A 19 -1.32 -15.63 22.53
N PHE A 20 -2.40 -15.87 21.77
CA PHE A 20 -2.92 -17.22 21.57
C PHE A 20 -1.98 -18.08 20.71
N ALA A 21 -1.40 -17.51 19.64
CA ALA A 21 -0.43 -18.21 18.83
C ALA A 21 0.81 -18.60 19.66
N ASP A 22 1.31 -17.68 20.50
CA ASP A 22 2.40 -17.97 21.45
C ASP A 22 2.06 -19.12 22.40
N GLU A 23 0.84 -19.15 22.95
CA GLU A 23 0.40 -20.24 23.83
C GLU A 23 0.42 -21.59 23.11
N VAL A 24 -0.16 -21.66 21.90
CA VAL A 24 -0.22 -22.92 21.14
C VAL A 24 1.17 -23.39 20.71
N ILE A 25 2.03 -22.49 20.23
CA ILE A 25 3.40 -22.82 19.81
C ILE A 25 4.20 -23.40 20.98
N ASN A 26 4.08 -22.82 22.18
CA ASN A 26 4.82 -23.24 23.36
C ASN A 26 4.25 -24.52 23.98
N ALA A 27 2.92 -24.65 24.05
CA ALA A 27 2.28 -25.79 24.70
C ALA A 27 2.19 -27.04 23.79
N GLN A 28 2.16 -26.85 22.47
CA GLN A 28 1.91 -27.90 21.50
C GLN A 28 2.88 -27.84 20.31
N PRO A 29 4.19 -28.01 20.53
CA PRO A 29 5.20 -27.88 19.46
C PRO A 29 5.03 -28.92 18.33
N ASN A 30 4.39 -30.07 18.60
CA ASN A 30 4.12 -31.13 17.62
C ASN A 30 2.73 -30.99 16.94
N ASN A 31 2.08 -29.82 17.04
CA ASN A 31 0.79 -29.60 16.40
C ASN A 31 0.95 -29.51 14.87
N ASN A 32 0.10 -30.20 14.10
CA ASN A 32 0.13 -30.18 12.63
C ASN A 32 -0.07 -28.77 12.03
N PHE A 33 -0.60 -27.83 12.80
CA PHE A 33 -0.80 -26.44 12.39
C PHE A 33 0.23 -25.49 13.01
N VAL A 34 1.26 -25.98 13.70
CA VAL A 34 2.23 -25.14 14.42
C VAL A 34 2.88 -24.11 13.48
N CYS A 35 3.17 -24.48 12.24
CA CYS A 35 3.73 -23.57 11.25
C CYS A 35 2.75 -22.47 10.83
N LYS A 36 1.46 -22.80 10.72
CA LYS A 36 0.39 -21.81 10.51
C LYS A 36 0.27 -20.83 11.67
N TYR A 37 0.39 -21.31 12.91
CA TYR A 37 0.40 -20.45 14.09
C TYR A 37 1.64 -19.54 14.13
N ARG A 38 2.81 -20.06 13.77
CA ARG A 38 4.07 -19.28 13.69
C ARG A 38 3.98 -18.18 12.64
N LEU A 39 3.43 -18.48 11.47
CA LEU A 39 3.20 -17.47 10.44
C LEU A 39 2.19 -16.42 10.90
N LEU A 40 1.05 -16.84 11.45
CA LEU A 40 0.01 -15.90 11.92
C LEU A 40 0.51 -15.00 13.05
N ARG A 41 1.40 -15.52 13.91
CA ARG A 41 2.13 -14.75 14.91
C ARG A 41 3.04 -13.70 14.26
N ALA A 42 3.88 -14.09 13.28
CA ALA A 42 4.75 -13.15 12.56
C ALA A 42 3.95 -12.03 11.87
N GLN A 43 2.85 -12.40 11.20
CA GLN A 43 1.92 -11.44 10.60
C GLN A 43 1.29 -10.48 11.63
N SER A 44 0.96 -10.98 12.82
CA SER A 44 0.42 -10.16 13.91
C SER A 44 1.46 -9.20 14.49
N ILE A 45 2.73 -9.62 14.58
CA ILE A 45 3.84 -8.73 14.93
C ILE A 45 3.96 -7.60 13.91
N GLY A 46 3.96 -7.90 12.61
CA GLY A 46 3.96 -6.90 11.54
C GLY A 46 2.74 -5.96 11.61
N GLY A 47 1.56 -6.51 11.89
CA GLY A 47 0.34 -5.74 12.08
C GLY A 47 0.35 -4.81 13.30
N LEU A 48 1.06 -5.17 14.37
CA LEU A 48 1.21 -4.35 15.60
C LEU A 48 2.35 -3.32 15.48
N SER A 49 3.48 -3.69 14.87
CA SER A 49 4.58 -2.75 14.61
C SER A 49 4.16 -1.67 13.62
N GLY A 50 3.33 -2.01 12.62
CA GLY A 50 2.73 -1.06 11.68
C GLY A 50 1.80 -0.02 12.33
N ARG A 51 1.17 -0.34 13.47
CA ARG A 51 0.28 0.59 14.21
C ARG A 51 1.01 1.60 15.08
N THR A 52 2.22 1.26 15.52
CA THR A 52 3.01 2.07 16.46
C THR A 52 4.11 2.89 15.76
N GLY A 53 4.15 2.87 14.42
CA GLY A 53 5.23 3.48 13.64
C GLY A 53 6.59 2.82 13.90
N GLY A 54 6.56 1.58 14.38
CA GLY A 54 7.70 0.89 14.96
C GLY A 54 8.61 0.21 13.94
N ASP A 55 9.87 0.16 14.31
CA ASP A 55 10.96 -0.64 13.79
C ASP A 55 10.54 -2.00 13.19
N ARG A 56 10.88 -2.20 11.90
CA ARG A 56 10.55 -3.41 11.13
C ARG A 56 11.39 -4.63 11.54
N ARG A 57 12.43 -4.45 12.36
CA ARG A 57 13.32 -5.54 12.80
C ARG A 57 12.55 -6.70 13.43
N ALA A 58 11.59 -6.42 14.30
CA ALA A 58 10.82 -7.47 14.98
C ALA A 58 9.96 -8.31 14.01
N TYR A 59 9.43 -7.68 12.95
CA TYR A 59 8.68 -8.42 11.92
C TYR A 59 9.61 -9.23 11.03
N PHE A 60 10.75 -8.65 10.64
CA PHE A 60 11.78 -9.32 9.87
C PHE A 60 12.35 -10.56 10.58
N GLU A 61 12.73 -10.42 11.85
CA GLU A 61 13.20 -11.53 12.70
C GLU A 61 12.13 -12.61 12.87
N ALA A 62 10.86 -12.21 13.03
CA ALA A 62 9.75 -13.16 13.15
C ALA A 62 9.54 -13.98 11.86
N LEU A 63 9.69 -13.37 10.68
CA LEU A 63 9.61 -14.10 9.40
C LEU A 63 10.82 -15.02 9.19
N GLN A 64 12.04 -14.57 9.55
CA GLN A 64 13.23 -15.44 9.50
C GLN A 64 13.08 -16.67 10.39
N LEU A 65 12.45 -16.52 11.55
CA LEU A 65 12.16 -17.63 12.45
C LEU A 65 11.14 -18.62 11.85
N VAL A 66 10.15 -18.15 11.09
CA VAL A 66 9.24 -19.04 10.35
C VAL A 66 9.99 -19.85 9.29
N VAL A 67 10.85 -19.21 8.51
CA VAL A 67 11.67 -19.90 7.50
C VAL A 67 12.59 -20.95 8.15
N GLY A 68 13.20 -20.64 9.29
CA GLY A 68 14.11 -21.55 9.98
C GLY A 68 13.42 -22.69 10.73
N GLU A 69 12.26 -22.45 11.34
CA GLU A 69 11.57 -23.44 12.18
C GLU A 69 10.49 -24.24 11.44
N CYS A 70 10.10 -23.83 10.24
CA CYS A 70 9.13 -24.52 9.39
C CYS A 70 9.65 -24.76 7.96
N PRO A 71 10.85 -25.36 7.78
CA PRO A 71 11.39 -25.60 6.45
C PRO A 71 10.44 -26.49 5.63
N ASP A 72 10.46 -26.30 4.30
CA ASP A 72 9.69 -27.07 3.32
C ASP A 72 8.16 -27.00 3.49
N THR A 73 7.64 -25.97 4.15
CA THR A 73 6.19 -25.70 4.24
C THR A 73 5.77 -24.46 3.45
N GLU A 74 4.49 -24.40 3.07
CA GLU A 74 3.89 -23.22 2.43
C GLU A 74 4.08 -21.95 3.27
N GLU A 75 4.10 -22.09 4.60
CA GLU A 75 4.31 -20.95 5.51
C GLU A 75 5.72 -20.40 5.47
N ALA A 76 6.75 -21.25 5.30
CA ALA A 76 8.13 -20.80 5.12
C ALA A 76 8.33 -20.15 3.74
N THR A 77 7.76 -20.72 2.68
CA THR A 77 7.80 -20.11 1.34
C THR A 77 7.17 -18.71 1.39
N PHE A 78 5.97 -18.59 1.96
CA PHE A 78 5.29 -17.31 2.10
C PHE A 78 6.07 -16.32 2.97
N ALA A 79 6.71 -16.77 4.05
CA ALA A 79 7.57 -15.92 4.88
C ALA A 79 8.82 -15.44 4.13
N GLN A 80 9.40 -16.29 3.28
CA GLN A 80 10.56 -15.96 2.45
C GLN A 80 10.22 -14.93 1.36
N ASP A 81 9.03 -15.03 0.75
CA ASP A 81 8.55 -14.04 -0.22
C ASP A 81 8.37 -12.67 0.44
N LEU A 82 7.81 -12.65 1.65
CA LEU A 82 7.67 -11.42 2.43
C LEU A 82 9.02 -10.82 2.85
N LEU A 83 10.00 -11.63 3.26
CA LEU A 83 11.36 -11.17 3.55
C LEU A 83 12.02 -10.55 2.31
N THR A 84 11.80 -11.15 1.14
CA THR A 84 12.32 -10.67 -0.14
C THR A 84 11.68 -9.32 -0.52
N ALA A 85 10.36 -9.21 -0.37
CA ALA A 85 9.64 -7.95 -0.58
C ALA A 85 10.06 -6.85 0.40
N LEU A 86 10.35 -7.21 1.66
CA LEU A 86 10.79 -6.27 2.70
C LEU A 86 12.22 -5.77 2.50
N ASN A 87 13.08 -6.56 1.84
CA ASN A 87 14.49 -6.21 1.61
C ASN A 87 14.72 -5.32 0.38
N GLY A 88 13.75 -5.19 -0.54
CA GLY A 88 13.96 -4.50 -1.82
C GLY A 88 15.06 -5.18 -2.67
N PRO A 89 15.25 -4.78 -3.93
CA PRO A 89 16.06 -5.55 -4.87
C PRO A 89 17.56 -5.49 -4.52
N VAL A 90 18.06 -6.53 -3.85
CA VAL A 90 19.45 -6.95 -4.06
C VAL A 90 19.48 -7.59 -5.44
N ARG A 91 19.95 -6.81 -6.42
CA ARG A 91 20.37 -7.34 -7.73
C ARG A 91 21.33 -8.51 -7.48
N ASN A 92 20.93 -9.73 -7.83
CA ASN A 92 21.79 -10.69 -8.53
C ASN A 92 21.01 -11.93 -9.02
N MET A 93 20.90 -11.97 -10.35
CA MET A 93 20.96 -13.11 -11.28
C MET A 93 20.60 -14.53 -10.80
N GLY A 94 19.63 -15.10 -11.52
CA GLY A 94 19.91 -16.22 -12.42
C GLY A 94 19.38 -17.58 -11.97
N GLY A 95 18.43 -18.12 -12.75
CA GLY A 95 18.02 -19.50 -12.65
C GLY A 95 16.58 -19.67 -13.12
N ALA A 96 16.42 -20.07 -14.38
CA ALA A 96 15.14 -20.48 -14.92
C ALA A 96 14.66 -21.75 -14.20
N GLU A 97 13.41 -21.76 -13.77
CA GLU A 97 12.57 -22.95 -13.82
C GLU A 97 11.09 -22.54 -13.80
N GLU A 98 10.34 -23.27 -14.61
CA GLU A 98 9.02 -22.98 -15.13
C GLU A 98 7.99 -22.91 -14.00
N THR A 99 7.55 -21.69 -13.67
CA THR A 99 6.31 -21.49 -12.92
C THR A 99 5.15 -21.61 -13.88
N GLU A 100 4.29 -22.60 -13.68
CA GLU A 100 2.91 -22.55 -14.18
C GLU A 100 2.33 -21.20 -13.74
N GLU A 101 2.10 -20.34 -14.74
CA GLU A 101 1.48 -19.04 -14.61
C GLU A 101 0.08 -19.24 -14.00
N VAL A 102 -0.04 -19.06 -12.69
CA VAL A 102 -1.20 -18.33 -12.22
C VAL A 102 -1.00 -16.94 -12.80
N GLU A 103 -1.71 -16.63 -13.90
CA GLU A 103 -1.83 -15.28 -14.41
C GLU A 103 -2.30 -14.42 -13.23
N GLU A 104 -1.35 -13.81 -12.49
CA GLU A 104 -1.61 -12.50 -11.91
C GLU A 104 -2.11 -11.69 -13.09
N GLU A 105 -3.38 -11.30 -13.09
CA GLU A 105 -3.88 -10.33 -14.07
C GLU A 105 -3.01 -9.07 -13.88
N VAL A 106 -1.92 -8.99 -14.64
CA VAL A 106 -1.02 -7.84 -14.64
C VAL A 106 -1.87 -6.71 -15.16
N VAL A 107 -2.33 -5.83 -14.25
CA VAL A 107 -3.15 -4.70 -14.64
C VAL A 107 -2.30 -3.82 -15.57
N VAL A 108 -2.64 -3.86 -16.86
CA VAL A 108 -1.94 -3.09 -17.88
C VAL A 108 -2.47 -1.66 -17.82
N TRP A 109 -1.64 -0.75 -17.31
CA TRP A 109 -1.95 0.66 -17.25
C TRP A 109 -1.62 1.35 -18.59
N GLU A 110 -2.54 2.17 -19.08
CA GLU A 110 -2.37 2.89 -20.33
C GLU A 110 -2.26 4.41 -20.10
N SER A 111 -1.36 5.06 -20.84
CA SER A 111 -1.27 6.52 -20.84
C SER A 111 -2.11 7.08 -21.97
N LYS A 112 -3.18 7.78 -21.61
CA LYS A 112 -4.11 8.43 -22.56
C LYS A 112 -4.21 9.91 -22.23
N PRO A 113 -3.26 10.75 -22.71
CA PRO A 113 -3.12 12.12 -22.26
C PRO A 113 -4.37 12.98 -22.45
N TYR A 114 -5.15 12.69 -23.50
CA TYR A 114 -6.37 13.41 -23.90
C TYR A 114 -7.59 13.12 -23.03
N LEU A 115 -7.55 12.12 -22.17
CA LEU A 115 -8.65 11.83 -21.24
C LEU A 115 -8.68 12.82 -20.09
N THR A 116 -9.83 12.89 -19.43
CA THR A 116 -9.94 13.55 -18.14
C THR A 116 -9.02 12.85 -17.13
N HIS A 117 -8.31 13.65 -16.34
CA HIS A 117 -7.42 13.18 -15.28
C HIS A 117 -7.87 13.71 -13.93
N TYR A 118 -7.44 13.00 -12.89
CA TYR A 118 -7.57 13.37 -11.49
C TYR A 118 -6.18 13.44 -10.88
N PHE A 119 -6.04 14.30 -9.88
CA PHE A 119 -4.93 14.20 -8.94
C PHE A 119 -5.40 13.34 -7.76
N GLY A 120 -4.59 12.37 -7.37
CA GLY A 120 -4.87 11.45 -6.27
C GLY A 120 -3.82 11.51 -5.19
N MET A 121 -4.25 11.43 -3.94
CA MET A 121 -3.41 11.27 -2.77
C MET A 121 -3.89 10.08 -1.94
N LEU A 122 -3.00 9.13 -1.68
CA LEU A 122 -3.27 7.97 -0.82
C LEU A 122 -2.94 8.28 0.63
N VAL A 123 -3.97 8.21 1.46
CA VAL A 123 -3.90 8.47 2.89
C VAL A 123 -4.18 7.16 3.63
N PRO A 124 -3.23 6.62 4.41
CA PRO A 124 -3.49 5.45 5.24
C PRO A 124 -4.67 5.72 6.18
N VAL A 125 -5.61 4.78 6.24
CA VAL A 125 -6.77 4.84 7.15
C VAL A 125 -6.25 4.93 8.60
N GLY A 126 -6.69 5.94 9.34
CA GLY A 126 -6.24 6.20 10.71
C GLY A 126 -4.99 7.09 10.81
N ARG A 127 -4.42 7.54 9.68
CA ARG A 127 -3.31 8.50 9.64
C ARG A 127 -3.78 9.84 9.08
N GLY A 128 -3.88 10.84 9.95
CA GLY A 128 -4.36 12.18 9.59
C GLY A 128 -5.89 12.29 9.56
N ASN A 129 -6.40 13.50 9.69
CA ASN A 129 -7.83 13.80 9.56
C ASN A 129 -8.14 14.10 8.09
N VAL A 130 -8.83 13.18 7.42
CA VAL A 130 -9.11 13.31 5.97
C VAL A 130 -9.99 14.52 5.66
N GLU A 131 -10.83 14.95 6.59
CA GLU A 131 -11.60 16.19 6.41
C GLU A 131 -10.71 17.44 6.48
N GLU A 132 -9.71 17.45 7.36
CA GLU A 132 -8.71 18.53 7.41
C GLU A 132 -7.81 18.54 6.17
N LEU A 133 -7.41 17.36 5.68
CA LEU A 133 -6.65 17.25 4.43
C LEU A 133 -7.49 17.78 3.26
N ARG A 134 -8.78 17.41 3.19
CA ARG A 134 -9.70 17.90 2.17
C ARG A 134 -9.87 19.42 2.23
N ALA A 135 -10.02 19.99 3.43
CA ALA A 135 -10.11 21.43 3.64
C ALA A 135 -8.83 22.14 3.20
N THR A 136 -7.66 21.65 3.63
CA THR A 136 -6.35 22.21 3.26
C THR A 136 -6.14 22.21 1.74
N ILE A 137 -6.50 21.11 1.07
CA ILE A 137 -6.42 21.01 -0.39
C ILE A 137 -7.42 21.95 -1.07
N ALA A 138 -8.62 22.12 -0.52
CA ALA A 138 -9.61 23.06 -1.05
C ALA A 138 -9.18 24.52 -0.93
N ASP A 139 -8.53 24.89 0.18
CA ASP A 139 -7.96 26.23 0.39
C ASP A 139 -6.82 26.47 -0.60
N PHE A 140 -5.90 25.51 -0.76
CA PHE A 140 -4.84 25.55 -1.77
C PHE A 140 -5.42 25.70 -3.19
N ASN A 141 -6.46 24.94 -3.54
CA ASN A 141 -7.11 25.06 -4.85
C ASN A 141 -7.72 26.44 -5.06
N SER A 142 -8.29 27.04 -4.01
CA SER A 142 -8.90 28.36 -4.10
C SER A 142 -7.88 29.48 -4.28
N GLU A 143 -6.65 29.29 -3.79
CA GLU A 143 -5.57 30.27 -3.93
C GLU A 143 -4.81 30.14 -5.26
N TYR A 144 -4.45 28.92 -5.66
CA TYR A 144 -3.56 28.68 -6.81
C TYR A 144 -4.31 28.26 -8.09
N PHE A 145 -5.55 27.77 -7.98
CA PHE A 145 -6.33 27.18 -9.09
C PHE A 145 -7.79 27.67 -9.12
N ALA A 146 -8.06 28.89 -8.65
CA ALA A 146 -9.41 29.45 -8.49
C ALA A 146 -10.27 29.37 -9.76
N SER A 147 -9.65 29.56 -10.93
CA SER A 147 -10.31 29.52 -12.25
C SER A 147 -10.74 28.13 -12.71
N ASN A 148 -10.29 27.08 -12.04
CA ASN A 148 -10.42 25.69 -12.51
C ASN A 148 -11.60 24.95 -11.88
N GLU A 149 -12.35 25.59 -10.97
CA GLU A 149 -13.54 25.02 -10.29
C GLU A 149 -13.31 23.60 -9.74
N LEU A 150 -12.11 23.36 -9.19
CA LEU A 150 -11.69 22.03 -8.74
C LEU A 150 -12.50 21.56 -7.52
N ARG A 151 -12.90 20.30 -7.55
CA ARG A 151 -13.63 19.60 -6.50
C ARG A 151 -12.71 18.60 -5.80
N VAL A 152 -12.74 18.63 -4.47
CA VAL A 152 -12.00 17.66 -3.65
C VAL A 152 -12.97 16.65 -3.08
N THR A 153 -12.71 15.37 -3.35
CA THR A 153 -13.50 14.23 -2.84
C THR A 153 -12.59 13.27 -2.09
N ALA A 154 -13.12 12.54 -1.12
CA ALA A 154 -12.36 11.54 -0.38
C ALA A 154 -13.19 10.27 -0.26
N ASN A 155 -12.63 9.14 -0.67
CA ASN A 155 -13.31 7.86 -0.65
C ASN A 155 -12.36 6.76 -0.16
N LEU A 156 -12.91 5.67 0.37
CA LEU A 156 -12.12 4.49 0.70
C LEU A 156 -11.74 3.76 -0.61
N ILE A 157 -10.44 3.59 -0.89
CA ILE A 157 -9.98 2.81 -2.06
C ILE A 157 -9.77 1.34 -1.70
N ASN A 158 -9.29 1.07 -0.49
CA ASN A 158 -9.20 -0.27 0.08
C ASN A 158 -9.24 -0.20 1.62
N ARG A 159 -9.12 -1.35 2.30
CA ARG A 159 -9.24 -1.41 3.78
C ARG A 159 -8.14 -0.66 4.55
N ASN A 160 -7.09 -0.23 3.85
CA ASN A 160 -5.88 0.35 4.43
C ASN A 160 -5.68 1.80 3.99
N PHE A 161 -6.29 2.22 2.88
CA PHE A 161 -6.10 3.55 2.29
C PHE A 161 -7.43 4.21 1.93
N GLN A 162 -7.50 5.50 2.21
CA GLN A 162 -8.43 6.42 1.58
C GLN A 162 -7.70 7.13 0.43
N ILE A 163 -8.44 7.40 -0.64
CA ILE A 163 -7.95 8.20 -1.75
C ILE A 163 -8.67 9.55 -1.72
N VAL A 164 -7.88 10.62 -1.59
CA VAL A 164 -8.34 11.99 -1.79
C VAL A 164 -8.10 12.34 -3.25
N LEU A 165 -9.16 12.73 -3.95
CA LEU A 165 -9.14 13.04 -5.37
C LEU A 165 -9.50 14.51 -5.60
N VAL A 166 -8.69 15.19 -6.39
CA VAL A 166 -9.00 16.51 -6.96
C VAL A 166 -9.42 16.32 -8.40
N LYS A 167 -10.63 16.78 -8.71
CA LYS A 167 -11.29 16.58 -10.01
C LYS A 167 -11.97 17.87 -10.50
N ASP A 168 -12.19 18.09 -11.78
CA ASP A 168 -11.78 17.28 -12.94
C ASP A 168 -10.68 18.07 -13.69
N PHE A 169 -9.60 17.41 -14.11
CA PHE A 169 -8.64 18.01 -15.05
C PHE A 169 -8.97 17.54 -16.46
N LYS A 170 -9.15 18.47 -17.41
CA LYS A 170 -9.58 18.14 -18.78
C LYS A 170 -8.62 17.23 -19.53
N ARG A 171 -7.33 17.26 -19.18
CA ARG A 171 -6.23 16.60 -19.88
C ARG A 171 -5.04 16.42 -18.94
N GLN A 172 -4.16 15.46 -19.26
CA GLN A 172 -3.00 15.07 -18.44
C GLN A 172 -2.10 16.24 -18.04
N ASP A 173 -1.83 17.16 -18.95
CA ASP A 173 -0.97 18.33 -18.71
C ASP A 173 -1.48 19.17 -17.53
N TYR A 174 -2.77 19.51 -17.50
CA TYR A 174 -3.35 20.27 -16.39
C TYR A 174 -3.22 19.57 -15.03
N SER A 175 -3.39 18.25 -14.99
CA SER A 175 -3.23 17.49 -13.75
C SER A 175 -1.76 17.34 -13.32
N LEU A 176 -0.84 17.32 -14.28
CA LEU A 176 0.59 17.24 -14.02
C LEU A 176 1.17 18.58 -13.57
N ASP A 177 0.69 19.68 -14.13
CA ASP A 177 1.02 21.03 -13.66
C ASP A 177 0.52 21.22 -12.22
N TYR A 178 -0.70 20.74 -11.92
CA TYR A 178 -1.22 20.71 -10.56
C TYR A 178 -0.32 19.88 -9.63
N TYR A 179 0.09 18.67 -10.05
CA TYR A 179 0.98 17.80 -9.28
C TYR A 179 2.31 18.50 -8.93
N GLU A 180 2.91 19.20 -9.89
CA GLU A 180 4.17 19.91 -9.68
C GLU A 180 4.03 21.06 -8.68
N VAL A 181 3.00 21.90 -8.83
CA VAL A 181 2.75 23.00 -7.89
C VAL A 181 2.40 22.47 -6.51
N PHE A 182 1.62 21.38 -6.43
CA PHE A 182 1.24 20.75 -5.17
C PHE A 182 2.46 20.20 -4.40
N THR A 183 3.34 19.48 -5.09
CA THR A 183 4.52 18.85 -4.48
C THR A 183 5.61 19.86 -4.12
N THR A 184 5.72 20.98 -4.83
CA THR A 184 6.71 22.04 -4.58
C THR A 184 6.26 23.08 -3.55
N ASN A 185 4.94 23.24 -3.30
CA ASN A 185 4.44 24.22 -2.34
C ASN A 185 4.58 23.74 -0.88
N THR A 186 5.76 23.95 -0.30
CA THR A 186 6.04 23.58 1.10
C THR A 186 5.42 24.50 2.14
N ASN A 187 4.90 25.68 1.74
CA ASN A 187 4.37 26.66 2.69
C ASN A 187 2.99 26.26 3.22
N GLN A 188 2.06 25.90 2.33
CA GLN A 188 0.70 25.49 2.73
C GLN A 188 0.57 23.97 2.86
N LEU A 189 1.31 23.23 2.04
CA LEU A 189 1.24 21.77 1.99
C LEU A 189 2.43 21.12 2.69
N GLY A 190 3.25 21.87 3.44
CA GLY A 190 4.43 21.35 4.12
C GLY A 190 4.16 20.11 4.96
N THR A 191 3.08 20.12 5.76
CA THR A 191 2.66 18.97 6.57
C THR A 191 2.23 17.78 5.70
N ILE A 192 1.57 18.03 4.57
CA ILE A 192 1.10 16.99 3.65
C ILE A 192 2.29 16.37 2.89
N ASN A 193 3.15 17.20 2.32
CA ASN A 193 4.30 16.79 1.52
C ASN A 193 5.38 16.09 2.36
N THR A 194 5.48 16.43 3.66
CA THR A 194 6.40 15.74 4.59
C THR A 194 5.80 14.51 5.27
N SER A 195 4.50 14.26 5.12
CA SER A 195 3.82 13.07 5.68
C SER A 195 4.16 11.77 4.94
N GLY A 196 4.74 11.88 3.74
CA GLY A 196 5.06 10.72 2.90
C GLY A 196 3.82 10.04 2.31
N TYR A 197 2.76 10.82 2.05
CA TYR A 197 1.61 10.33 1.30
C TYR A 197 1.99 10.14 -0.17
N ALA A 198 1.60 9.01 -0.75
CA ALA A 198 1.78 8.79 -2.17
C ALA A 198 0.79 9.68 -2.94
N VAL A 199 1.33 10.49 -3.84
CA VAL A 199 0.56 11.38 -4.71
C VAL A 199 0.83 11.02 -6.16
N PHE A 200 -0.18 11.12 -7.00
CA PHE A 200 -0.11 10.78 -8.41
C PHE A 200 -1.18 11.48 -9.24
N THR A 201 -1.00 11.44 -10.56
CA THR A 201 -2.02 11.81 -11.54
C THR A 201 -2.59 10.54 -12.15
N ILE A 202 -3.92 10.47 -12.35
CA ILE A 202 -4.60 9.28 -12.89
C ILE A 202 -5.72 9.62 -13.87
N SER A 203 -5.79 8.91 -15.00
CA SER A 203 -6.89 9.07 -15.96
C SER A 203 -8.18 8.47 -15.43
N THR A 204 -9.34 8.88 -15.98
CA THR A 204 -10.63 8.31 -15.60
C THR A 204 -10.69 6.80 -15.78
N GLU A 205 -10.09 6.26 -16.84
CA GLU A 205 -10.07 4.83 -17.12
C GLU A 205 -9.17 4.07 -16.14
N ASN A 206 -7.94 4.54 -15.92
CA ASN A 206 -7.03 3.92 -14.95
C ASN A 206 -7.59 4.01 -13.52
N TYR A 207 -8.36 5.05 -13.18
CA TYR A 207 -9.02 5.14 -11.88
C TYR A 207 -10.09 4.06 -11.69
N ILE A 208 -10.85 3.72 -12.74
CA ILE A 208 -11.81 2.62 -12.70
C ILE A 208 -11.10 1.30 -12.45
N GLU A 209 -9.98 1.04 -13.15
CA GLU A 209 -9.19 -0.18 -12.97
C GLU A 209 -8.50 -0.24 -11.60
N LEU A 210 -7.96 0.89 -11.12
CA LEU A 210 -7.42 1.03 -9.77
C LEU A 210 -8.47 0.69 -8.70
N PHE A 211 -9.71 1.15 -8.89
CA PHE A 211 -10.78 0.88 -7.93
C PHE A 211 -11.24 -0.58 -7.93
N LYS A 212 -11.25 -1.24 -9.11
CA LYS A 212 -11.59 -2.66 -9.24
C LYS A 212 -10.52 -3.56 -8.61
N ASN A 213 -9.26 -3.34 -9.01
CA ASN A 213 -8.16 -4.25 -8.73
C ASN A 213 -7.44 -3.91 -7.42
N LYS A 214 -7.56 -2.65 -6.94
CA LYS A 214 -6.94 -2.13 -5.70
C LYS A 214 -5.41 -2.16 -5.71
N GLU A 215 -4.83 -2.30 -6.90
CA GLU A 215 -3.40 -2.36 -7.18
C GLU A 215 -2.73 -0.97 -7.13
N THR A 216 -2.76 -0.33 -5.96
CA THR A 216 -2.21 1.02 -5.76
C THR A 216 -0.70 1.09 -5.95
N ASP A 217 0.02 0.04 -5.56
CA ASP A 217 1.49 -0.01 -5.67
C ASP A 217 1.96 -0.25 -7.10
N SER A 218 1.20 -1.03 -7.89
CA SER A 218 1.44 -1.22 -9.33
C SER A 218 1.24 0.11 -10.07
N TYR A 219 0.14 0.81 -9.77
CA TYR A 219 -0.14 2.09 -10.40
C TYR A 219 0.91 3.17 -10.06
N GLN A 220 1.32 3.28 -8.79
CA GLN A 220 2.32 4.25 -8.36
C GLN A 220 3.64 4.07 -9.13
N ARG A 221 4.13 2.83 -9.24
CA ARG A 221 5.36 2.52 -9.99
C ARG A 221 5.23 2.85 -11.47
N TRP A 222 4.07 2.55 -12.07
CA TRP A 222 3.81 2.88 -13.46
C TRP A 222 3.73 4.40 -13.68
N PHE A 223 3.09 5.14 -12.77
CA PHE A 223 3.00 6.59 -12.81
C PHE A 223 4.40 7.22 -12.75
N GLU A 224 5.25 6.83 -11.80
CA GLU A 224 6.62 7.33 -11.69
C GLU A 224 7.40 7.11 -13.00
N LYS A 225 7.33 5.90 -13.55
CA LYS A 225 8.02 5.55 -14.80
C LYS A 225 7.49 6.28 -16.04
N VAL A 226 6.17 6.42 -16.16
CA VAL A 226 5.54 6.89 -17.43
C VAL A 226 5.30 8.40 -17.42
N TYR A 227 5.02 8.99 -16.25
CA TYR A 227 4.65 10.41 -16.13
C TYR A 227 5.80 11.26 -15.57
N LEU A 228 6.71 10.70 -14.78
CA LEU A 228 7.82 11.45 -14.17
C LEU A 228 9.17 11.21 -14.86
N GLU A 229 9.55 9.96 -15.15
CA GLU A 229 10.84 9.66 -15.82
C GLU A 229 10.88 10.11 -17.28
N GLY A 230 9.73 10.24 -17.95
CA GLY A 230 9.64 10.75 -19.33
C GLY A 230 9.78 12.27 -19.47
N ARG A 231 10.16 12.99 -18.40
CA ARG A 231 10.15 14.46 -18.30
C ARG A 231 11.55 15.10 -18.19
N GLU A 232 12.63 14.32 -18.38
CA GLU A 232 14.02 14.82 -18.52
C GLU A 232 14.33 15.35 -19.92
#